data_AF-A0A385SZQ8-F1
#
_entry.id   AF-A0A385SZQ8-F1
#
_cell.length_a   1.000
_cell.length_b   1.000
_cell.length_c   1.000
_cell.angle_alpha   90.00
_cell.angle_beta   90.00
_cell.angle_gamma   90.00
#
_symmetry.space_group_name_H-M   'P 1'
#
loop_
_entity.id
_entity.type
_entity.pdbx_description
1 polymer ?
#
loop_
_entity_poly.entity_id
_entity_poly.type
_entity_poly.pdbx_seq_one_letter_code
_entity_poly.pdbx_strand_id
1 'polypeptide(L)'
;MNDKQESLKALQQIPGVGKTVANDLWRMGIRAVADLKGKSAEELYVLHNDERGQVQDICMLYTFRCAIYFANTVNKVRDPEKLKWWNWMDKVRVSSVEKDRAIRETFNRHTSAKSSRLR
;
A
#
# COMPACT_ATOMS: atom_id res chain seq x y z
N MET A 1 -20.85 6.88 -18.46
CA MET A 1 -20.61 5.94 -17.34
C MET A 1 -19.89 6.71 -16.24
N ASN A 2 -20.03 6.33 -14.96
CA ASN A 2 -19.32 7.01 -13.89
C ASN A 2 -17.95 6.32 -13.72
N ASP A 3 -16.92 6.86 -14.38
CA ASP A 3 -15.56 6.30 -14.42
C ASP A 3 -15.00 6.01 -13.02
N LYS A 4 -15.38 6.83 -12.03
CA LYS A 4 -15.04 6.59 -10.62
C LYS A 4 -15.67 5.31 -10.10
N GLN A 5 -16.95 5.06 -10.38
CA GLN A 5 -17.63 3.87 -9.88
C GLN A 5 -17.05 2.58 -10.47
N GLU A 6 -16.63 2.61 -11.73
CA GLU A 6 -15.96 1.48 -12.39
C GLU A 6 -14.59 1.21 -11.79
N SER A 7 -13.79 2.28 -11.61
CA SER A 7 -12.52 2.23 -10.90
C SER A 7 -12.68 1.62 -9.48
N LEU A 8 -13.65 2.11 -8.70
CA LEU A 8 -13.91 1.60 -7.35
C LEU A 8 -14.33 0.12 -7.37
N LYS A 9 -15.12 -0.33 -8.34
CA LYS A 9 -15.50 -1.74 -8.50
C LYS A 9 -14.30 -2.62 -8.87
N ALA A 10 -13.41 -2.13 -9.72
CA ALA A 10 -12.19 -2.84 -10.10
C ALA A 10 -11.21 -2.98 -8.93
N LEU A 11 -11.04 -1.93 -8.12
CA LEU A 11 -10.18 -1.96 -6.94
C LEU A 11 -10.71 -2.91 -5.85
N GLN A 12 -12.04 -3.06 -5.73
CA GLN A 12 -12.67 -4.02 -4.82
C GLN A 12 -12.45 -5.50 -5.22
N GLN A 13 -11.87 -5.79 -6.39
CA GLN A 13 -11.46 -7.15 -6.74
C GLN A 13 -10.22 -7.62 -5.95
N ILE A 14 -9.50 -6.69 -5.31
CA ILE A 14 -8.34 -7.00 -4.50
C ILE A 14 -8.80 -7.64 -3.18
N PRO A 15 -8.29 -8.82 -2.80
CA PRO A 15 -8.62 -9.45 -1.53
C PRO A 15 -8.34 -8.54 -0.32
N GLY A 16 -9.34 -8.37 0.53
CA GLY A 16 -9.27 -7.47 1.69
C GLY A 16 -9.60 -6.00 1.40
N VAL A 17 -9.86 -5.61 0.15
CA VAL A 17 -10.22 -4.22 -0.21
C VAL A 17 -11.74 -4.07 -0.32
N GLY A 18 -12.34 -3.44 0.69
CA GLY A 18 -13.74 -3.01 0.67
C GLY A 18 -13.94 -1.61 0.10
N LYS A 19 -15.19 -1.14 0.10
CA LYS A 19 -15.60 0.19 -0.42
C LYS A 19 -14.77 1.35 0.13
N THR A 20 -14.47 1.34 1.44
CA THR A 20 -13.71 2.41 2.09
C THR A 20 -12.27 2.45 1.58
N VAL A 21 -11.59 1.31 1.59
CA VAL A 21 -10.20 1.19 1.12
C VAL A 21 -10.09 1.49 -0.37
N ALA A 22 -11.06 1.05 -1.18
CA ALA A 22 -11.11 1.40 -2.61
C ALA A 22 -11.22 2.92 -2.82
N ASN A 23 -12.00 3.62 -2.00
CA ASN A 23 -12.07 5.09 -2.05
C ASN A 23 -10.79 5.76 -1.58
N ASP A 24 -10.09 5.18 -0.58
CA ASP A 24 -8.80 5.68 -0.14
C ASP A 24 -7.72 5.54 -1.22
N LEU A 25 -7.64 4.37 -1.86
CA LEU A 25 -6.80 4.15 -3.04
C LEU A 25 -7.12 5.17 -4.14
N TRP A 26 -8.40 5.40 -4.41
CA TRP A 26 -8.82 6.41 -5.38
C TRP A 26 -8.41 7.84 -4.97
N ARG A 27 -8.54 8.23 -3.70
CA ARG A 27 -8.05 9.54 -3.23
C ARG A 27 -6.55 9.69 -3.43
N MET A 28 -5.77 8.64 -3.17
CA MET A 28 -4.32 8.60 -3.39
C MET A 28 -3.88 8.49 -4.86
N GLY A 29 -4.80 8.65 -5.82
CA GLY A 29 -4.48 8.65 -7.25
C GLY A 29 -4.47 7.27 -7.92
N ILE A 30 -4.78 6.18 -7.21
CA ILE A 30 -4.87 4.82 -7.79
C ILE A 30 -6.23 4.69 -8.49
N ARG A 31 -6.23 4.51 -9.81
CA ARG A 31 -7.45 4.40 -10.65
C ARG A 31 -7.71 2.96 -11.09
N ALA A 32 -6.69 2.11 -11.12
CA ALA A 32 -6.82 0.71 -11.47
C ALA A 32 -5.84 -0.17 -10.67
N VAL A 33 -6.11 -1.47 -10.65
CA VAL A 33 -5.20 -2.47 -10.05
C VAL A 33 -3.79 -2.38 -10.65
N ALA A 34 -3.68 -2.07 -11.94
CA ALA A 34 -2.39 -1.93 -12.62
C ALA A 34 -1.51 -0.82 -12.02
N ASP A 35 -2.11 0.24 -11.49
CA ASP A 35 -1.36 1.37 -10.90
C ASP A 35 -0.62 0.97 -9.63
N LEU A 36 -1.00 -0.13 -8.99
CA LEU A 36 -0.31 -0.66 -7.81
C LEU A 36 0.95 -1.45 -8.16
N LYS A 37 1.16 -1.83 -9.43
CA LYS A 37 2.33 -2.61 -9.84
C LYS A 37 3.61 -1.84 -9.57
N GLY A 38 4.58 -2.50 -8.95
CA GLY A 38 5.88 -1.92 -8.63
C GLY A 38 5.90 -0.80 -7.57
N LYS A 39 4.75 -0.42 -7.00
CA LYS A 39 4.70 0.55 -5.88
C LYS A 39 5.21 -0.07 -4.58
N SER A 40 5.71 0.78 -3.67
CA SER A 40 6.01 0.38 -2.30
C SER A 40 4.76 0.48 -1.43
N ALA A 41 4.49 -0.58 -0.65
CA ALA A 41 3.39 -0.58 0.31
C ALA A 41 3.64 0.41 1.46
N GLU A 42 4.90 0.53 1.87
CA GLU A 42 5.36 1.45 2.89
C GLU A 42 5.16 2.92 2.46
N GLU A 43 5.45 3.26 1.21
CA GLU A 43 5.19 4.60 0.66
C GLU A 43 3.68 4.88 0.61
N LEU A 44 2.88 3.92 0.15
CA LEU A 44 1.42 4.06 0.14
C LEU A 44 0.83 4.22 1.54
N TYR A 45 1.39 3.53 2.54
CA TYR A 45 0.94 3.66 3.93
C TYR A 45 1.24 5.04 4.51
N VAL A 46 2.44 5.56 4.28
CA VAL A 46 2.80 6.93 4.70
C VAL A 46 1.92 7.96 4.00
N LEU A 47 1.74 7.85 2.68
CA LEU A 47 0.85 8.72 1.92
C LEU A 47 -0.59 8.67 2.45
N HIS A 48 -1.08 7.47 2.78
CA HIS A 48 -2.40 7.29 3.35
C HIS A 48 -2.54 7.96 4.73
N ASN A 49 -1.52 7.85 5.58
CA ASN A 49 -1.49 8.53 6.88
C ASN A 49 -1.49 10.05 6.73
N ASP A 50 -0.74 10.58 5.75
CA ASP A 50 -0.69 12.01 5.44
C ASP A 50 -2.05 12.52 4.97
N GLU A 51 -2.72 11.80 4.05
CA GLU A 51 -4.08 12.13 3.57
C GLU A 51 -5.14 12.08 4.69
N ARG A 52 -4.94 11.24 5.72
CA ARG A 52 -5.83 11.13 6.88
C ARG A 52 -5.49 12.10 8.00
N GLY A 53 -4.33 12.77 7.94
CA GLY A 53 -3.82 13.66 8.98
C GLY A 53 -3.41 12.97 10.29
N GLN A 54 -3.35 11.64 10.32
CA GLN A 54 -2.94 10.86 11.49
C GLN A 54 -2.47 9.46 11.09
N VAL A 55 -1.65 8.83 11.93
CA VAL A 55 -1.21 7.44 11.73
C VAL A 55 -2.41 6.49 11.84
N GLN A 56 -2.69 5.76 10.77
CA GLN A 56 -3.74 4.73 10.73
C GLN A 56 -3.23 3.40 11.27
N ASP A 57 -4.12 2.45 11.52
CA ASP A 57 -3.73 1.11 11.95
C ASP A 57 -2.79 0.42 10.95
N ILE A 58 -1.76 -0.25 11.48
CA ILE A 58 -0.76 -0.98 10.70
C ILE A 58 -1.36 -2.09 9.82
N CYS A 59 -2.57 -2.57 10.12
CA CYS A 59 -3.28 -3.52 9.26
C CYS A 59 -3.54 -2.94 7.84
N MET A 60 -3.58 -1.62 7.70
CA MET A 60 -3.70 -0.97 6.39
C MET A 60 -2.42 -1.17 5.55
N LEU A 61 -1.23 -1.08 6.15
CA LEU A 61 0.04 -1.41 5.46
C LEU A 61 0.00 -2.84 4.91
N TYR A 62 -0.49 -3.80 5.69
CA TYR A 62 -0.58 -5.19 5.27
C TYR A 62 -1.60 -5.40 4.14
N THR A 63 -2.70 -4.65 4.19
CA THR A 63 -3.65 -4.56 3.07
C THR A 63 -2.97 -4.05 1.80
N PHE A 64 -2.14 -3.00 1.88
CA PHE A 64 -1.39 -2.50 0.72
C PHE A 64 -0.35 -3.48 0.19
N ARG A 65 0.35 -4.22 1.06
CA ARG A 65 1.25 -5.31 0.64
C ARG A 65 0.51 -6.40 -0.14
N CYS A 66 -0.65 -6.82 0.36
CA CYS A 66 -1.53 -7.76 -0.34
C CYS A 66 -1.99 -7.21 -1.70
N ALA A 67 -2.40 -5.94 -1.73
CA ALA A 67 -2.87 -5.28 -2.95
C ALA A 67 -1.79 -5.20 -4.03
N ILE A 68 -0.56 -4.86 -3.66
CA ILE A 68 0.59 -4.82 -4.57
C ILE A 68 0.95 -6.23 -5.06
N TYR A 69 0.93 -7.24 -4.19
CA TYR A 69 1.11 -8.63 -4.63
C TYR A 69 0.06 -9.05 -5.65
N PHE A 70 -1.22 -8.77 -5.37
CA PHE A 70 -2.33 -9.07 -6.28
C PHE A 70 -2.12 -8.40 -7.65
N ALA A 71 -1.70 -7.13 -7.66
CA ALA A 71 -1.41 -6.36 -8.87
C ALA A 71 -0.22 -6.93 -9.66
N ASN A 72 0.87 -7.32 -8.98
CA ASN A 72 2.07 -7.87 -9.60
C ASN A 72 1.88 -9.28 -10.19
N THR A 73 0.75 -9.94 -9.91
CA THR A 73 0.51 -11.35 -10.25
C THR A 73 -0.73 -11.61 -11.11
N VAL A 74 -1.29 -10.58 -11.77
CA VAL A 74 -2.51 -10.69 -12.60
C VAL A 74 -2.52 -11.85 -13.60
N ASN A 75 -1.39 -12.13 -14.26
CA ASN A 75 -1.27 -13.18 -15.28
C ASN A 75 -0.48 -14.40 -14.78
N LYS A 76 -0.47 -14.66 -13.48
CA LYS A 76 0.30 -15.77 -12.87
C LYS A 76 -0.59 -16.61 -11.97
N VAL A 77 -0.24 -17.88 -11.79
CA VAL A 77 -0.79 -18.70 -10.71
C VAL A 77 -0.38 -18.04 -9.40
N ARG A 78 -1.38 -17.72 -8.56
CA ARG A 78 -1.17 -17.05 -7.28
C ARG A 78 -1.14 -18.06 -6.16
N ASP A 79 -0.34 -17.73 -5.15
CA ASP A 79 -0.36 -18.43 -3.87
C ASP A 79 -1.58 -17.96 -3.07
N PRO A 80 -2.55 -18.83 -2.77
CA PRO A 80 -3.75 -18.44 -2.03
C PRO A 80 -3.44 -17.86 -0.64
N GLU A 81 -2.35 -18.26 0.01
CA GLU A 81 -1.98 -17.72 1.32
C GLU A 81 -1.51 -16.27 1.22
N LYS A 82 -0.86 -15.90 0.12
CA LYS A 82 -0.43 -14.51 -0.15
C LYS A 82 -1.58 -13.58 -0.51
N LEU A 83 -2.79 -14.11 -0.75
CA LEU A 83 -4.02 -13.31 -0.92
C LEU A 83 -4.70 -12.96 0.39
N LYS A 84 -4.21 -13.49 1.52
CA LYS A 84 -4.71 -13.16 2.84
C LYS A 84 -3.85 -12.03 3.41
N TRP A 85 -4.46 -10.91 3.79
CA TRP A 85 -3.70 -9.73 4.27
C TRP A 85 -2.84 -10.04 5.50
N TRP A 86 -3.28 -10.95 6.38
CA TRP A 86 -2.52 -11.33 7.58
C TRP A 86 -1.21 -12.07 7.27
N ASN A 87 -1.07 -12.66 6.08
CA ASN A 87 0.20 -13.23 5.64
C ASN A 87 1.32 -12.18 5.48
N TRP A 88 0.94 -10.90 5.39
CA TRP A 88 1.84 -9.76 5.20
C TRP A 88 2.20 -9.03 6.49
N MET A 89 1.78 -9.55 7.65
CA MET A 89 2.13 -8.99 8.95
C MET A 89 3.64 -9.02 9.17
N ASP A 90 4.14 -7.98 9.84
CA ASP A 90 5.52 -8.00 10.32
C ASP A 90 5.73 -9.17 11.31
N LYS A 91 6.89 -9.81 11.25
CA LYS A 91 7.22 -10.96 12.11
C LYS A 91 7.41 -10.57 13.57
N VAL A 92 7.85 -9.33 13.79
CA VAL A 92 7.94 -8.72 15.11
C VAL A 92 6.81 -7.71 15.22
N ARG A 93 6.05 -7.79 16.32
CA ARG A 93 4.96 -6.85 16.58
C ARG A 93 5.54 -5.47 16.86
N VAL A 94 5.02 -4.47 16.16
CA VAL A 94 5.34 -3.05 16.33
C VAL A 94 4.05 -2.26 16.34
N SER A 95 4.04 -1.11 17.02
CA SER A 95 2.89 -0.20 16.94
C SER A 95 2.82 0.50 15.57
N SER A 96 1.64 1.00 15.22
CA SER A 96 1.43 1.77 13.99
C SER A 96 2.34 3.00 13.92
N VAL A 97 2.51 3.70 15.06
CA VAL A 97 3.33 4.92 15.16
C VAL A 97 4.82 4.62 14.98
N GLU A 98 5.32 3.56 15.64
CA GLU A 98 6.71 3.13 15.46
C GLU A 98 6.97 2.71 14.01
N LYS A 99 6.01 2.01 13.38
CA LYS A 99 6.15 1.58 12.00
C LYS A 99 6.18 2.75 11.02
N ASP A 100 5.25 3.68 11.13
CA ASP A 100 5.21 4.89 10.30
C ASP A 100 6.52 5.68 10.43
N ARG A 101 6.99 5.91 11.66
CA ARG A 101 8.27 6.60 11.92
C ARG A 101 9.44 5.88 11.26
N ALA A 102 9.57 4.58 11.46
CA ALA A 102 10.68 3.79 10.90
C ALA A 102 10.69 3.80 9.36
N ILE A 103 9.51 3.81 8.73
CA ILE A 103 9.38 3.94 7.27
C ILE A 103 9.89 5.31 6.82
N ARG A 104 9.44 6.41 7.45
CA ARG A 104 9.86 7.78 7.09
C ARG A 104 11.36 8.00 7.27
N GLU A 105 11.93 7.51 8.38
CA GLU A 105 13.37 7.55 8.62
C GLU A 105 14.15 6.81 7.53
N THR A 106 13.61 5.68 7.06
CA THR A 106 14.20 4.92 5.97
C THR A 106 14.22 5.73 4.68
N PHE A 107 13.14 6.44 4.33
CA PHE A 107 13.13 7.32 3.16
C PHE A 107 14.15 8.46 3.26
N ASN A 108 14.26 9.11 4.42
CA ASN A 108 15.21 10.21 4.64
C ASN A 108 16.68 9.78 4.54
N ARG A 109 17.00 8.54 4.93
CA ARG A 109 18.36 8.00 4.75
C ARG A 109 18.69 7.76 3.27
N HIS A 110 17.73 7.28 2.49
CA HIS A 110 17.95 7.03 1.07
C HIS A 110 18.11 8.32 0.25
N THR A 111 17.42 9.40 0.62
CA THR A 111 17.60 10.71 -0.01
C THR A 111 18.97 11.32 0.34
N SER A 112 19.38 11.24 1.60
CA SER A 112 20.70 11.71 2.06
C SER A 112 21.86 10.94 1.39
N ALA A 113 21.77 9.60 1.31
CA ALA A 113 22.81 8.76 0.71
C ALA A 113 22.97 8.91 -0.81
N LYS A 114 21.92 9.33 -1.54
CA LYS A 114 22.02 9.67 -2.96
C LYS A 114 22.69 11.02 -3.20
N SER A 115 22.49 11.99 -2.29
CA SER A 115 23.13 13.31 -2.37
C SER A 115 24.65 13.25 -2.13
N SER A 116 25.13 12.31 -1.30
CA SER A 116 26.56 12.16 -1.00
C SER A 116 27.38 11.44 -2.07
N ARG A 117 26.74 10.73 -3.03
CA ARG A 117 27.42 10.01 -4.13
C ARG A 117 27.57 10.84 -5.42
N LEU A 118 27.07 12.07 -5.42
CA LEU A 118 27.16 13.01 -6.55
C LEU A 118 28.19 14.13 -6.30
N ARG A 119 29.13 13.92 -5.37
CA ARG A 119 30.29 14.78 -5.15
C ARG A 119 31.58 14.02 -5.43
#